data_AF-A0A611U7Q8-F1
#
_entry.id   AF-A0A611U7Q8-F1
#
_cell.length_a   1.000
_cell.length_b   1.000
_cell.length_c   1.000
_cell.angle_alpha   90.00
_cell.angle_beta   90.00
_cell.angle_gamma   90.00
#
_symmetry.space_group_name_H-M   'P 1'
#
loop_
_entity.id
_entity.type
_entity.pdbx_description
1 polymer ?
#
loop_
_entity_poly.entity_id
_entity_poly.type
_entity_poly.pdbx_seq_one_letter_code
_entity_poly.pdbx_strand_id
1 'polypeptide(L)'
;SINQNTTDIATNTTSINNLSNSVTTLTDDALLWDAASGAFNANRNGNASKIINVAAGDLSEDSTDAVNGSQLYETNQKVDQNTSAIADINT
;
A
#
# COMPACT_ATOMS: atom_id res chain seq x y z
N SER A 1 46.48 -5.44 15.81
CA SER A 1 47.28 -4.20 15.96
C SER A 1 46.37 -2.99 15.91
N ILE A 2 46.78 -1.83 16.45
CA ILE A 2 46.02 -0.58 16.37
C ILE A 2 45.61 -0.28 14.91
N ASN A 3 46.49 -0.52 13.95
CA ASN A 3 46.21 -0.34 12.52
C ASN A 3 45.02 -1.18 12.01
N GLN A 4 44.90 -2.44 12.45
CA GLN A 4 43.76 -3.30 12.08
C GLN A 4 42.47 -2.71 12.65
N ASN A 5 42.48 -2.32 13.93
CA ASN A 5 41.32 -1.70 14.57
C ASN A 5 40.92 -0.41 13.85
N THR A 6 41.88 0.41 13.40
CA THR A 6 41.59 1.62 12.60
C THR A 6 40.90 1.29 11.28
N THR A 7 41.36 0.26 10.56
CA THR A 7 40.72 -0.21 9.32
C THR A 7 39.32 -0.75 9.58
N ASP A 8 39.15 -1.63 10.58
CA ASP A 8 37.87 -2.22 10.93
C ASP A 8 36.85 -1.15 11.31
N ILE A 9 37.27 -0.12 12.07
CA ILE A 9 36.42 1.01 12.43
C ILE A 9 36.01 1.81 11.19
N ALA A 10 36.92 2.07 10.26
CA ALA A 10 36.59 2.77 9.01
C ALA A 10 35.57 1.97 8.18
N THR A 11 35.76 0.66 8.04
CA THR A 11 34.81 -0.23 7.37
C THR A 11 33.45 -0.25 8.08
N ASN A 12 33.42 -0.36 9.40
CA ASN A 12 32.19 -0.32 10.19
C ASN A 12 31.45 1.01 10.01
N THR A 13 32.17 2.12 9.93
CA THR A 13 31.60 3.44 9.67
C THR A 13 30.90 3.48 8.32
N THR A 14 31.52 2.97 7.26
CA THR A 14 30.90 2.87 5.93
C THR A 14 29.66 1.99 5.95
N SER A 15 29.73 0.82 6.59
CA SER A 15 28.59 -0.11 6.71
C SER A 15 27.41 0.52 7.45
N ILE A 16 27.67 1.26 8.53
CA ILE A 16 26.64 1.97 9.30
C ILE A 16 25.99 3.06 8.44
N ASN A 17 26.76 3.82 7.69
CA ASN A 17 26.20 4.85 6.79
C ASN A 17 25.32 4.22 5.70
N ASN A 18 25.74 3.10 5.12
CA ASN A 18 24.94 2.39 4.14
C ASN A 18 23.63 1.87 4.74
N LEU A 19 23.68 1.29 5.94
CA LEU A 19 22.49 0.83 6.66
C LEU A 19 21.55 2.00 6.96
N SER A 20 22.09 3.13 7.43
CA SER A 20 21.33 4.35 7.69
C SER A 20 20.57 4.81 6.44
N ASN A 21 21.23 4.81 5.28
CA ASN A 21 20.59 5.18 4.02
C ASN A 21 19.47 4.20 3.64
N SER A 22 19.71 2.89 3.77
CA SER A 22 18.67 1.88 3.49
C SER A 22 17.46 2.04 4.41
N VAL A 23 17.67 2.35 5.69
CA VAL A 23 16.58 2.61 6.64
C VAL A 23 15.79 3.84 6.21
N THR A 24 16.44 4.95 5.84
CA THR A 24 15.76 6.14 5.33
C THR A 24 14.93 5.83 4.08
N THR A 25 15.48 5.07 3.13
CA THR A 25 14.72 4.66 1.94
C THR A 25 13.49 3.83 2.29
N LEU A 26 13.60 2.90 3.25
CA LEU A 26 12.45 2.13 3.73
C LEU A 26 11.39 3.03 4.39
N THR A 27 11.79 4.03 5.16
CA THR A 27 10.84 4.97 5.78
C THR A 27 10.17 5.90 4.78
N ASP A 28 10.80 6.18 3.64
CA ASP A 28 10.23 7.03 2.60
C ASP A 28 9.28 6.27 1.65
N ASP A 29 9.57 5.00 1.36
CA ASP A 29 8.85 4.23 0.34
C ASP A 29 7.78 3.26 0.88
N ALA A 30 7.83 2.88 2.16
CA ALA A 30 6.88 1.93 2.73
C ALA A 30 5.49 2.54 2.99
N LEU A 31 4.44 1.70 2.95
CA LEU A 31 3.14 2.03 3.53
C LEU A 31 3.24 1.97 5.06
N LEU A 32 3.47 3.12 5.68
CA LEU A 32 3.68 3.24 7.12
C LEU A 32 2.38 3.45 7.90
N TRP A 33 2.38 2.99 9.15
CA TRP A 33 1.32 3.30 10.10
C TRP A 33 1.39 4.76 10.53
N ASP A 34 0.30 5.48 10.36
CA ASP A 34 0.09 6.82 10.87
C ASP A 34 -0.71 6.74 12.17
N ALA A 35 -0.02 6.92 13.30
CA ALA A 35 -0.60 6.82 14.63
C ALA A 35 -1.64 7.92 14.91
N ALA A 36 -1.53 9.09 14.27
CA ALA A 36 -2.52 10.16 14.44
C ALA A 36 -3.83 9.80 13.74
N SER A 37 -3.75 9.13 12.59
CA SER A 37 -4.90 8.66 11.83
C SER A 37 -5.42 7.28 12.29
N GLY A 38 -4.61 6.52 13.04
CA GLY A 38 -4.95 5.16 13.44
C GLY A 38 -5.09 4.21 12.24
N ALA A 39 -4.28 4.40 11.20
CA ALA A 39 -4.37 3.64 9.95
C ALA A 39 -3.01 3.57 9.21
N PHE A 40 -2.87 2.63 8.27
CA PHE A 40 -1.79 2.70 7.28
C PHE A 40 -2.06 3.86 6.31
N ASN A 41 -1.05 4.67 6.04
CA ASN A 41 -1.19 5.89 5.26
C ASN A 41 -0.55 5.74 3.88
N ALA A 42 -1.39 5.78 2.84
CA ALA A 42 -0.95 5.75 1.44
C ALA A 42 -0.59 7.13 0.87
N ASN A 43 -0.38 8.14 1.72
CA ASN A 43 0.11 9.44 1.31
C ASN A 43 1.56 9.33 0.81
N ARG A 44 1.82 9.88 -0.38
CA ARG A 44 3.18 10.09 -0.86
C ARG A 44 3.32 11.54 -1.31
N ASN A 45 4.22 12.28 -0.68
CA ASN A 45 4.48 13.70 -0.95
C ASN A 45 3.21 14.57 -0.93
N GLY A 46 2.35 14.38 0.07
CA GLY A 46 1.14 15.17 0.28
C GLY A 46 -0.09 14.70 -0.51
N ASN A 47 0.01 13.62 -1.28
CA ASN A 47 -1.07 13.15 -2.15
C ASN A 47 -1.48 11.71 -1.79
N ALA A 48 -2.78 11.43 -1.83
CA ALA A 48 -3.27 10.06 -1.75
C ALA A 48 -2.77 9.24 -2.97
N SER A 49 -2.17 8.09 -2.72
CA SER A 49 -1.62 7.22 -3.76
C SER A 49 -2.49 5.98 -3.99
N LYS A 50 -2.40 5.41 -5.19
CA LYS A 50 -3.05 4.13 -5.51
C LYS A 50 -2.30 2.97 -4.86
N ILE A 51 -3.04 1.96 -4.41
CA ILE A 51 -2.51 0.63 -4.09
C ILE A 51 -2.91 -0.29 -5.25
N ILE A 52 -1.93 -0.79 -6.00
CA ILE A 52 -2.14 -1.63 -7.19
C ILE A 52 -1.68 -3.07 -6.93
N ASN A 53 -2.04 -3.98 -7.85
CA ASN A 53 -1.79 -5.42 -7.72
C ASN A 53 -2.49 -6.03 -6.49
N VAL A 54 -3.63 -5.45 -6.11
CA VAL A 54 -4.53 -6.03 -5.10
C VAL A 54 -5.31 -7.16 -5.78
N ALA A 55 -5.07 -8.39 -5.36
CA ALA A 55 -5.89 -9.54 -5.78
C ALA A 55 -7.36 -9.30 -5.38
N ALA A 56 -8.30 -9.97 -6.06
CA ALA A 56 -9.70 -9.86 -5.66
C ALA A 56 -9.87 -10.45 -4.25
N GLY A 57 -10.39 -9.65 -3.32
CA GLY A 57 -10.63 -10.08 -1.95
C GLY A 57 -11.87 -10.96 -1.84
N ASP A 58 -11.95 -11.77 -0.79
CA ASP A 58 -13.14 -12.58 -0.56
C ASP A 58 -14.36 -11.70 -0.22
N LEU A 59 -15.51 -12.02 -0.81
CA LEU A 59 -16.78 -11.31 -0.58
C LEU A 59 -17.68 -12.15 0.34
N SER A 60 -17.52 -11.96 1.65
CA SER A 60 -18.30 -12.62 2.70
C SER A 60 -18.56 -11.65 3.86
N GLU A 61 -19.49 -12.01 4.75
CA GLU A 61 -19.87 -11.16 5.90
C GLU A 61 -18.70 -10.87 6.85
N ASP A 62 -17.79 -11.83 7.00
CA ASP A 62 -16.66 -11.74 7.93
C ASP A 62 -15.34 -11.32 7.26
N SER A 63 -15.35 -11.01 5.96
CA SER A 63 -14.12 -10.71 5.21
C SER A 63 -13.45 -9.40 5.66
N THR A 64 -12.12 -9.44 5.80
CA THR A 64 -11.27 -8.27 6.04
C THR A 64 -10.34 -7.96 4.86
N ASP A 65 -10.56 -8.62 3.72
CA ASP A 65 -9.72 -8.44 2.55
C ASP A 65 -9.99 -7.09 1.88
N ALA A 66 -8.94 -6.49 1.32
CA ALA A 66 -9.12 -5.36 0.42
C ALA A 66 -9.81 -5.83 -0.88
N VAL A 67 -10.84 -5.11 -1.30
CA VAL A 67 -11.46 -5.31 -2.62
C VAL A 67 -10.75 -4.48 -3.67
N ASN A 68 -10.69 -5.00 -4.90
CA ASN A 68 -10.07 -4.29 -6.02
C ASN A 68 -11.13 -3.73 -6.99
N GLY A 69 -10.65 -3.01 -8.02
CA GLY A 69 -11.52 -2.36 -8.98
C GLY A 69 -12.38 -3.29 -9.85
N SER A 70 -11.94 -4.53 -10.12
CA SER A 70 -12.74 -5.44 -10.95
C SER A 70 -14.00 -5.92 -10.23
N GLN A 71 -13.92 -6.12 -8.91
CA GLN A 71 -15.07 -6.52 -8.09
C GLN A 71 -16.13 -5.42 -8.03
N LEU A 72 -15.71 -4.15 -7.86
CA LEU A 72 -16.62 -3.01 -7.91
C LEU A 72 -17.22 -2.84 -9.32
N TYR A 73 -16.42 -3.05 -10.36
CA TYR A 73 -16.89 -3.01 -11.74
C TYR A 73 -17.98 -4.04 -12.03
N GLU A 74 -17.79 -5.31 -11.64
CA GLU A 74 -18.82 -6.35 -11.79
C GLU A 74 -20.12 -6.01 -11.06
N THR A 75 -20.01 -5.41 -9.87
CA THR A 75 -21.18 -4.93 -9.12
C THR A 75 -21.91 -3.84 -9.88
N ASN A 76 -21.18 -2.84 -10.42
CA ASN A 76 -21.78 -1.76 -11.19
C ASN A 76 -22.48 -2.27 -12.46
N GLN A 77 -21.92 -3.25 -13.15
CA GLN A 77 -22.55 -3.87 -14.33
C GLN A 77 -23.93 -4.48 -13.99
N LYS A 78 -24.07 -5.12 -12.82
CA LYS A 78 -25.36 -5.66 -12.34
C LYS A 78 -26.36 -4.55 -11.99
N VAL A 79 -25.89 -3.44 -11.43
CA VAL A 79 -26.72 -2.26 -11.13
C VAL A 79 -27.24 -1.61 -12.41
N ASP A 80 -26.39 -1.47 -13.43
CA ASP A 80 -26.79 -0.93 -14.73
C ASP A 80 -27.83 -1.83 -15.41
N GLN A 81 -27.66 -3.15 -15.35
CA GLN A 81 -28.65 -4.11 -15.86
C GLN A 81 -30.01 -3.96 -15.17
N ASN A 82 -30.03 -3.84 -13.85
CA ASN A 82 -31.27 -3.59 -13.10
C ASN A 82 -31.91 -2.27 -13.51
N THR A 83 -31.11 -1.22 -13.71
CA THR A 83 -31.58 0.10 -14.13
C THR A 83 -32.27 0.02 -15.50
N SER A 84 -31.68 -0.70 -16.46
CA SER A 84 -32.30 -0.95 -17.76
C SER A 84 -33.61 -1.72 -17.62
N ALA A 85 -33.64 -2.81 -16.86
CA ALA A 85 -34.84 -3.61 -16.67
C ALA A 85 -35.99 -2.82 -16.04
N ILE A 86 -35.69 -1.89 -15.13
CA ILE A 86 -36.70 -1.01 -14.52
C ILE A 86 -37.22 0.02 -15.53
N ALA A 87 -36.33 0.60 -16.35
CA ALA A 87 -36.75 1.53 -17.38
C ALA A 87 -37.73 0.87 -18.37
N ASP A 88 -37.47 -0.38 -18.73
CA ASP A 88 -38.32 -1.17 -19.62
C ASP A 88 -39.70 -1.51 -19.02
N ILE A 89 -39.82 -1.63 -17.68
CA ILE A 89 -41.12 -1.81 -17.01
C ILE A 89 -42.00 -0.56 -17.14
N ASN A 90 -41.38 0.62 -17.24
CA ASN A 90 -42.08 1.90 -17.27
C ASN A 90 -42.43 2.38 -18.70
N THR A 91 -42.23 1.51 -19.70
CA THR A 91 -42.58 1.73 -21.11
C THR A 91 -43.60 0.71 -21.59
#